data_AF-A0A3R0XLB2-F1
#
_entry.id   AF-A0A3R0XLB2-F1
#
_cell.length_a   1.000
_cell.length_b   1.000
_cell.length_c   1.000
_cell.angle_alpha   90.00
_cell.angle_beta   90.00
_cell.angle_gamma   90.00
#
_symmetry.space_group_name_H-M   'P 1'
#
loop_
_entity.id
_entity.type
_entity.pdbx_description
1 polymer ?
#
loop_
_entity_poly.entity_id
_entity_poly.type
_entity_poly.pdbx_seq_one_letter_code
_entity_poly.pdbx_strand_id
1 'polypeptide(L)'
;MANLLAATEKPADYARQLELLRERLDVLKWQINCAARECIYSQHLLMEACTEAALSNFMQANGAALTSALAPFLKRRGGVDVASRILRSALVRQLAITPPEIAGDYREILDESGLMPDPGMIRDCQGSYTPAQHLRFQQRLNDINDIQE
;
A
#
# COMPACT_ATOMS: atom_id res chain seq x y z
N MET A 1 33.13 -5.94 -8.46
CA MET A 1 33.17 -6.19 -7.00
C MET A 1 34.39 -6.97 -6.53
N ALA A 2 35.02 -7.83 -7.33
CA ALA A 2 36.14 -8.67 -6.88
C ALA A 2 37.47 -7.92 -6.60
N ASN A 3 37.72 -6.75 -7.22
CA ASN A 3 39.03 -6.10 -7.13
C ASN A 3 39.26 -5.24 -5.86
N LEU A 4 38.22 -4.93 -5.09
CA LEU A 4 38.36 -4.10 -3.88
C LEU A 4 38.77 -4.89 -2.63
N LEU A 5 38.55 -6.21 -2.62
CA LEU A 5 38.86 -7.09 -1.49
C LEU A 5 40.24 -7.77 -1.61
N ALA A 6 40.90 -7.65 -2.77
CA ALA A 6 42.14 -8.35 -3.10
C ALA A 6 43.41 -7.46 -2.99
N ALA A 7 43.27 -6.15 -2.82
CA ALA A 7 44.40 -5.23 -2.73
C ALA A 7 44.88 -5.09 -1.27
N THR A 8 46.13 -5.47 -1.01
CA THR A 8 46.82 -5.33 0.29
C THR A 8 47.18 -3.88 0.64
N GLU A 9 47.01 -2.94 -0.30
CA GLU A 9 47.10 -1.49 -0.07
C GLU A 9 45.77 -0.83 -0.42
N LYS A 10 45.29 0.07 0.46
CA LYS A 10 44.12 0.91 0.17
C LYS A 10 44.49 1.88 -0.97
N PRO A 11 43.82 1.84 -2.13
CA PRO A 11 44.08 2.79 -3.21
C PRO A 11 43.80 4.22 -2.74
N ALA A 12 44.52 5.21 -3.28
CA ALA A 12 44.42 6.62 -2.88
C ALA A 12 42.97 7.18 -2.97
N ASP A 13 42.13 6.60 -3.82
CA ASP A 13 40.72 6.96 -4.01
C ASP A 13 39.72 6.14 -3.17
N TYR A 14 40.19 5.22 -2.32
CA TYR A 14 39.31 4.34 -1.52
C TYR A 14 38.35 5.13 -0.63
N ALA A 15 38.82 6.20 -0.01
CA ALA A 15 37.99 7.05 0.84
C ALA A 15 36.87 7.73 0.03
N ARG A 16 37.20 8.25 -1.16
CA ARG A 16 36.24 8.90 -2.05
C ARG A 16 35.20 7.91 -2.59
N GLN A 17 35.63 6.71 -2.97
CA GLN A 17 34.73 5.64 -3.41
C GLN A 17 33.79 5.18 -2.28
N LEU A 18 34.29 5.11 -1.04
CA LEU A 18 33.47 4.74 0.11
C LEU A 18 32.38 5.77 0.41
N GLU A 19 32.69 7.06 0.33
CA GLU A 19 31.70 8.13 0.51
C GLU A 19 30.62 8.09 -0.58
N LEU A 20 31.01 7.91 -1.85
CA LEU A 20 30.04 7.76 -2.95
C LEU A 20 29.12 6.55 -2.75
N LEU A 21 29.64 5.44 -2.23
CA LEU A 21 28.82 4.25 -1.95
C LEU A 21 27.85 4.46 -0.78
N ARG A 22 28.26 5.18 0.27
CA ARG A 22 27.38 5.54 1.39
C ARG A 22 26.25 6.44 0.93
N GLU A 23 26.61 7.45 0.14
CA GLU A 23 25.69 8.40 -0.48
C GLU A 23 24.64 7.67 -1.34
N ARG A 24 25.09 6.76 -2.23
CA ARG A 24 24.20 5.93 -3.04
C ARG A 24 23.31 5.01 -2.20
N LEU A 25 23.83 4.43 -1.13
CA LEU A 25 23.08 3.54 -0.26
C LEU A 25 21.95 4.28 0.48
N ASP A 26 22.20 5.51 0.92
CA ASP A 26 21.18 6.34 1.56
C ASP A 26 20.09 6.77 0.58
N VAL A 27 20.46 7.13 -0.65
CA VAL A 27 19.49 7.44 -1.73
C VAL A 27 18.66 6.21 -2.08
N LEU A 28 19.29 5.03 -2.22
CA LEU A 28 18.57 3.78 -2.51
C LEU A 28 17.58 3.40 -1.41
N LYS A 29 17.96 3.54 -0.14
CA LYS A 29 17.02 3.32 0.99
C LYS A 29 15.80 4.25 0.90
N TRP A 30 16.02 5.51 0.55
CA TRP A 30 14.94 6.46 0.34
C TRP A 30 14.05 6.08 -0.86
N GLN A 31 14.63 5.66 -1.99
CA GLN A 31 13.87 5.19 -3.16
C GLN A 31 13.02 3.96 -2.83
N ILE A 32 13.58 2.99 -2.10
CA ILE A 32 12.86 1.80 -1.64
C ILE A 32 11.69 2.19 -0.74
N ASN A 33 11.90 3.13 0.20
CA ASN A 33 10.81 3.64 1.04
C ASN A 33 9.68 4.27 0.23
N CYS A 34 10.03 5.09 -0.78
CA CYS A 34 9.05 5.75 -1.64
C CYS A 34 8.26 4.74 -2.47
N ALA A 35 8.96 3.82 -3.15
CA ALA A 35 8.31 2.78 -3.97
C ALA A 35 7.41 1.86 -3.13
N ALA A 36 7.85 1.48 -1.94
CA ALA A 36 7.03 0.68 -1.02
C ALA A 36 5.76 1.43 -0.58
N ARG A 37 5.87 2.73 -0.26
CA ARG A 37 4.70 3.57 0.07
C ARG A 37 3.72 3.68 -1.09
N GLU A 38 4.22 3.94 -2.30
CA GLU A 38 3.39 4.07 -3.49
C GLU A 38 2.66 2.75 -3.82
N CYS A 39 3.34 1.62 -3.68
CA CYS A 39 2.72 0.31 -3.90
C CYS A 39 1.62 0.02 -2.87
N ILE A 40 1.88 0.25 -1.57
CA ILE A 40 0.86 0.08 -0.51
C ILE A 40 -0.35 0.98 -0.75
N TYR A 41 -0.10 2.24 -1.15
CA TYR A 41 -1.17 3.18 -1.45
C TYR A 41 -2.00 2.74 -2.67
N SER A 42 -1.33 2.32 -3.75
CA SER A 42 -1.99 1.83 -4.98
C SER A 42 -2.83 0.59 -4.71
N GLN A 43 -2.33 -0.32 -3.88
CA GLN A 43 -3.10 -1.48 -3.45
C GLN A 43 -4.34 -1.06 -2.67
N HIS A 44 -4.21 -0.14 -1.72
CA HIS A 44 -5.34 0.32 -0.93
C HIS A 44 -6.47 0.87 -1.82
N LEU A 45 -6.12 1.67 -2.83
CA LEU A 45 -7.05 2.19 -3.82
C LEU A 45 -7.72 1.06 -4.63
N LEU A 46 -6.95 0.05 -5.05
CA LEU A 46 -7.48 -1.09 -5.80
C LEU A 46 -8.46 -1.91 -4.95
N MET A 47 -8.12 -2.15 -3.68
CA MET A 47 -9.00 -2.83 -2.73
C MET A 47 -10.30 -2.06 -2.48
N GLU A 48 -10.21 -0.73 -2.33
CA GLU A 48 -11.36 0.16 -2.16
C GLU A 48 -12.28 0.08 -3.38
N ALA A 49 -11.74 0.27 -4.58
CA ALA A 49 -12.50 0.23 -5.83
C ALA A 49 -13.17 -1.15 -6.07
N CYS A 50 -12.46 -2.25 -5.81
CA CYS A 50 -13.02 -3.60 -5.91
C CYS A 50 -14.19 -3.79 -4.93
N THR A 51 -14.02 -3.32 -3.69
CA THR A 51 -15.05 -3.43 -2.65
C THR A 51 -16.28 -2.59 -2.99
N GLU A 52 -16.08 -1.37 -3.49
CA GLU A 52 -17.18 -0.49 -3.92
C GLU A 52 -17.98 -1.09 -5.08
N ALA A 53 -17.29 -1.64 -6.09
CA ALA A 53 -17.94 -2.32 -7.21
C ALA A 53 -18.73 -3.55 -6.72
N ALA A 54 -18.14 -4.36 -5.84
CA ALA A 54 -18.78 -5.55 -5.30
C ALA A 54 -20.05 -5.21 -4.51
N LEU A 55 -19.97 -4.20 -3.65
CA LEU A 55 -21.10 -3.71 -2.86
C LEU A 55 -22.18 -3.09 -3.74
N SER A 56 -21.80 -2.37 -4.80
CA SER A 56 -22.75 -1.80 -5.76
C SER A 56 -23.54 -2.90 -6.48
N ASN A 57 -22.85 -3.94 -6.97
CA ASN A 57 -23.47 -5.11 -7.59
C ASN A 57 -24.39 -5.86 -6.61
N PHE A 58 -23.95 -6.04 -5.37
CA PHE A 58 -24.77 -6.64 -4.31
C PHE A 58 -26.04 -5.83 -4.05
N MET A 59 -25.92 -4.51 -3.95
CA MET A 59 -27.06 -3.61 -3.75
C MET A 59 -28.01 -3.59 -4.95
N GLN A 60 -27.50 -3.74 -6.17
CA GLN A 60 -28.36 -3.85 -7.35
C GLN A 60 -29.21 -5.13 -7.30
N ALA A 61 -28.64 -6.26 -6.87
CA ALA A 61 -29.34 -7.53 -6.80
C ALA A 61 -30.24 -7.68 -5.55
N ASN A 62 -29.78 -7.20 -4.39
CA ASN A 62 -30.40 -7.46 -3.08
C ASN A 62 -30.86 -6.20 -2.34
N GLY A 63 -30.65 -5.01 -2.90
CA GLY A 63 -30.89 -3.74 -2.21
C GLY A 63 -32.33 -3.53 -1.79
N ALA A 64 -33.30 -4.00 -2.58
CA ALA A 64 -34.71 -3.95 -2.21
C ALA A 64 -35.02 -4.81 -0.97
N ALA A 65 -34.47 -6.02 -0.89
CA ALA A 65 -34.64 -6.90 0.26
C ALA A 65 -33.97 -6.30 1.52
N LEU A 66 -32.74 -5.78 1.37
CA LEU A 66 -31.99 -5.18 2.47
C LEU A 66 -32.68 -3.92 3.02
N THR A 67 -33.09 -3.01 2.13
CA THR A 67 -33.78 -1.77 2.53
C THR A 67 -35.17 -2.04 3.09
N SER A 68 -35.87 -3.08 2.63
CA SER A 68 -37.12 -3.54 3.23
C SER A 68 -36.93 -4.06 4.66
N ALA A 69 -35.90 -4.88 4.90
CA ALA A 69 -35.57 -5.38 6.23
C ALA A 69 -35.19 -4.24 7.21
N LEU A 70 -34.52 -3.20 6.71
CA LEU A 70 -34.14 -2.02 7.50
C LEU A 70 -35.22 -0.92 7.52
N ALA A 71 -36.34 -1.09 6.81
CA ALA A 71 -37.39 -0.08 6.66
C ALA A 71 -37.94 0.49 7.98
N PRO A 72 -38.10 -0.28 9.08
CA PRO A 72 -38.56 0.27 10.36
C PRO A 72 -37.64 1.36 10.94
N PHE A 73 -36.35 1.30 10.64
CA PHE A 73 -35.35 2.27 11.09
C PHE A 73 -35.14 3.38 10.06
N LEU A 74 -35.14 3.04 8.78
CA LEU A 74 -34.95 3.99 7.68
C LEU A 74 -36.14 4.96 7.52
N LYS A 75 -37.38 4.49 7.73
CA LYS A 75 -38.61 5.32 7.62
C LYS A 75 -38.95 6.10 8.89
N ARG A 76 -38.32 5.78 10.02
CA ARG A 76 -38.55 6.43 11.32
C ARG A 76 -37.39 7.38 11.64
N ARG A 77 -37.51 8.17 12.72
CA ARG A 77 -36.50 9.15 13.18
C ARG A 77 -35.06 8.60 13.42
N GLY A 78 -34.80 7.31 13.22
CA GLY A 78 -33.48 6.70 13.41
C GLY A 78 -32.51 6.94 12.25
N GLY A 79 -33.02 7.21 11.04
CA GLY A 79 -32.18 7.50 9.87
C GLY A 79 -31.22 6.37 9.50
N VAL A 80 -30.25 6.70 8.63
CA VAL A 80 -29.25 5.75 8.13
C VAL A 80 -28.32 5.29 9.26
N ASP A 81 -27.99 6.14 10.23
CA ASP A 81 -27.05 5.80 11.31
C ASP A 81 -27.52 4.61 12.16
N VAL A 82 -28.80 4.60 12.55
CA VAL A 82 -29.35 3.49 13.32
C VAL A 82 -29.44 2.23 12.47
N ALA A 83 -29.81 2.35 11.19
CA ALA A 83 -29.83 1.21 10.27
C ALA A 83 -28.42 0.61 10.06
N SER A 84 -27.40 1.44 9.90
CA SER A 84 -25.99 1.04 9.78
C SER A 84 -25.50 0.33 11.04
N ARG A 85 -25.89 0.79 12.23
CA ARG A 85 -25.56 0.10 13.48
C ARG A 85 -26.16 -1.30 13.54
N ILE A 86 -27.42 -1.46 13.13
CA ILE A 86 -28.09 -2.78 13.09
C ILE A 86 -27.44 -3.69 12.03
N LEU A 87 -27.12 -3.14 10.86
CA LEU A 87 -26.43 -3.85 9.79
C LEU A 87 -25.05 -4.34 10.25
N ARG A 88 -24.29 -3.51 10.96
CA ARG A 88 -23.01 -3.89 11.57
C ARG A 88 -23.18 -5.08 12.51
N SER A 89 -24.19 -5.08 13.38
CA SER A 89 -24.46 -6.21 14.28
C SER A 89 -24.86 -7.48 13.52
N ALA A 90 -25.60 -7.37 12.42
CA ALA A 90 -25.92 -8.51 11.56
C ALA A 90 -24.67 -9.07 10.87
N LEU A 91 -23.81 -8.18 10.34
CA LEU A 91 -22.54 -8.55 9.72
C LEU A 91 -21.62 -9.31 10.69
N VAL A 92 -21.46 -8.81 11.92
CA VAL A 92 -20.65 -9.49 12.95
C VAL A 92 -21.17 -10.90 13.25
N ARG A 93 -22.49 -11.10 13.28
CA ARG A 93 -23.07 -12.44 13.45
C ARG A 93 -22.82 -13.34 12.24
N GLN A 94 -22.91 -12.80 11.03
CA GLN A 94 -22.63 -13.55 9.81
C GLN A 94 -21.16 -14.00 9.75
N LEU A 95 -20.22 -13.12 10.13
CA LEU A 95 -18.78 -13.43 10.19
C LEU A 95 -18.45 -14.57 11.17
N ALA A 96 -19.27 -14.77 12.20
CA ALA A 96 -19.11 -15.89 13.13
C ALA A 96 -19.57 -17.24 12.55
N ILE A 97 -20.37 -17.22 11.47
CA ILE A 97 -20.92 -18.42 10.81
C ILE A 97 -20.11 -18.76 9.56
N THR A 98 -19.78 -17.74 8.76
CA THR A 98 -19.11 -17.90 7.47
C THR A 98 -17.90 -16.99 7.41
N PRO A 99 -16.68 -17.54 7.23
CA PRO A 99 -15.51 -16.71 7.03
C PRO A 99 -15.64 -15.91 5.73
N PRO A 100 -15.21 -14.64 5.71
CA PRO A 100 -15.26 -13.85 4.50
C PRO A 100 -14.27 -14.39 3.48
N GLU A 101 -14.73 -14.60 2.25
CA GLU A 101 -13.90 -14.90 1.09
C GLU A 101 -13.98 -13.76 0.10
N ILE A 102 -12.86 -13.45 -0.54
CA ILE A 102 -12.83 -12.50 -1.65
C ILE A 102 -13.57 -13.13 -2.82
N ALA A 103 -14.58 -12.45 -3.34
CA ALA A 103 -15.33 -12.93 -4.49
C ALA A 103 -14.38 -13.18 -5.69
N GLY A 104 -14.60 -14.30 -6.40
CA GLY A 104 -13.68 -14.80 -7.42
C GLY A 104 -13.29 -13.77 -8.48
N ASP A 105 -14.26 -13.00 -8.97
CA ASP A 105 -14.07 -11.93 -9.96
C ASP A 105 -13.05 -10.87 -9.51
N TYR A 106 -12.98 -10.58 -8.22
CA TYR A 106 -12.01 -9.63 -7.66
C TYR A 106 -10.72 -10.30 -7.26
N ARG A 107 -10.74 -11.60 -6.96
CA ARG A 107 -9.52 -12.36 -6.62
C ARG A 107 -8.57 -12.42 -7.81
N GLU A 108 -9.10 -12.67 -9.02
CA GLU A 108 -8.28 -12.67 -10.24
C GLU A 108 -7.63 -11.30 -10.48
N ILE A 109 -8.38 -10.21 -10.35
CA ILE A 109 -7.87 -8.83 -10.48
C ILE A 109 -6.76 -8.56 -9.44
N LEU A 110 -6.99 -8.98 -8.19
CA LEU A 110 -6.04 -8.81 -7.10
C LEU A 110 -4.77 -9.62 -7.30
N ASP A 111 -4.90 -10.87 -7.74
CA ASP A 111 -3.77 -11.76 -7.99
C ASP A 111 -2.95 -11.29 -9.20
N GLU A 112 -3.61 -10.87 -10.30
CA GLU A 112 -2.94 -10.32 -11.48
C GLU A 112 -2.23 -9.00 -11.21
N SER A 113 -2.76 -8.17 -10.30
CA SER A 113 -2.14 -6.87 -9.98
C SER A 113 -0.74 -7.01 -9.39
N GLY A 114 -0.40 -8.15 -8.79
CA GLY A 114 0.86 -8.35 -8.07
C GLY A 114 1.02 -7.44 -6.85
N LEU A 115 0.00 -6.65 -6.50
CA LEU A 115 -0.03 -5.72 -5.38
C LEU A 115 -0.43 -6.47 -4.10
N MET A 116 0.46 -7.33 -3.61
CA MET A 116 0.32 -7.94 -2.28
C MET A 116 1.47 -7.47 -1.41
N PRO A 117 1.26 -6.54 -0.46
CA PRO A 117 2.31 -5.99 0.36
C PRO A 117 2.83 -7.11 1.24
N ASP A 118 4.03 -7.54 0.93
CA ASP A 118 4.73 -8.46 1.80
C ASP A 118 5.19 -7.73 3.08
N PRO A 119 5.44 -8.46 4.17
CA PRO A 119 5.90 -7.86 5.43
C PRO A 119 7.21 -7.05 5.31
N GLY A 120 8.02 -7.29 4.28
CA GLY A 120 9.21 -6.51 3.94
C GLY A 120 8.85 -5.13 3.42
N MET A 121 7.90 -5.03 2.48
CA MET A 121 7.42 -3.73 1.97
C MET A 121 6.86 -2.83 3.09
N ILE A 122 6.13 -3.41 4.04
CA ILE A 122 5.61 -2.67 5.20
C ILE A 122 6.75 -2.13 6.07
N ARG A 123 7.87 -2.86 6.17
CA ARG A 123 9.06 -2.41 6.90
C ARG A 123 9.78 -1.30 6.14
N ASP A 124 9.90 -1.46 4.83
CA ASP A 124 10.57 -0.51 3.95
C ASP A 124 9.88 0.85 3.94
N CYS A 125 8.56 0.90 4.11
CA CYS A 125 7.78 2.14 4.13
C CYS A 125 7.74 2.86 5.50
N GLN A 126 8.40 2.35 6.54
CA GLN A 126 8.33 2.92 7.90
C GLN A 126 9.05 4.27 8.05
N GLY A 127 10.04 4.54 7.20
CA GLY A 127 10.71 5.84 7.15
C GLY A 127 9.71 6.97 6.87
N SER A 128 9.83 8.06 7.61
CA SER A 128 9.06 9.29 7.40
C SER A 128 10.02 10.37 6.92
N TYR A 129 9.72 10.93 5.75
CA TYR A 129 10.50 11.98 5.13
C TYR A 129 9.61 13.20 4.91
N THR A 130 10.10 14.36 5.32
CA THR A 130 9.47 15.64 5.04
C THR A 130 9.60 16.00 3.55
N PRO A 131 8.74 16.86 3.00
CA PRO A 131 8.87 17.33 1.62
C PRO A 131 10.25 17.91 1.31
N ALA A 132 10.87 18.64 2.25
CA ALA A 132 12.22 19.16 2.10
C ALA A 132 13.29 18.05 2.03
N GLN A 133 13.13 16.96 2.78
CA GLN A 133 14.02 15.81 2.69
C GLN A 133 13.86 15.07 1.37
N HIS A 134 12.63 14.87 0.88
CA HIS A 134 12.39 14.30 -0.45
C HIS A 134 13.09 15.10 -1.54
N LEU A 135 12.96 16.44 -1.53
CA LEU A 135 13.62 17.30 -2.49
C LEU A 135 15.15 17.15 -2.46
N ARG A 136 15.74 17.07 -1.26
CA ARG A 136 17.18 16.87 -1.10
C ARG A 136 17.64 15.50 -1.62
N PHE A 137 16.91 14.43 -1.34
CA PHE A 137 17.23 13.11 -1.86
C PHE A 137 17.09 13.04 -3.38
N GLN A 138 16.11 13.74 -3.96
CA GLN A 138 15.93 13.83 -5.40
C GLN A 138 17.09 14.58 -6.07
N GLN A 139 17.57 15.68 -5.47
CA GLN A 139 18.78 16.39 -5.94
C GLN A 139 20.01 15.48 -5.88
N ARG A 140 20.23 14.81 -4.74
CA ARG A 140 21.33 13.85 -4.55
C ARG A 140 21.30 12.73 -5.59
N LEU A 141 20.10 12.22 -5.91
CA LEU A 141 19.92 11.20 -6.94
C LEU A 141 20.37 11.69 -8.33
N ASN A 142 19.99 12.91 -8.72
CA ASN A 142 20.40 13.50 -9.99
C ASN A 142 21.93 13.65 -10.04
N ASP A 143 22.53 14.19 -8.99
CA ASP A 143 23.98 14.37 -8.91
C ASP A 143 24.74 13.03 -9.05
N ILE A 144 24.21 11.94 -8.46
CA ILE A 144 24.80 10.59 -8.58
C ILE A 144 24.68 10.03 -10.00
N ASN A 145 23.55 10.29 -10.67
CA ASN A 145 23.33 9.81 -12.04
C ASN A 145 24.24 10.53 -13.03
N ASP A 146 24.43 11.85 -12.86
CA ASP A 146 25.32 12.67 -13.69
C ASP A 146 26.81 12.28 -13.56
N ILE A 147 27.20 11.65 -12.44
CA ILE A 147 28.56 11.12 -12.25
C ILE A 147 28.77 9.76 -12.95
N GLN A 148 27.69 9.07 -13.34
CA GLN A 148 27.73 7.75 -13.97
C GLN A 148 27.60 7.77 -15.50
N GLU A 149 27.18 8.89 -16.10
CA GLU A 149 27.23 9.15 -17.55
C GLU A 149 28.62 9.67 -18.00
#